data_AF-A0AAC8VBY0-F1
#
_entry.id   AF-A0AAC8VBY0-F1
#
_cell.length_a   1.000
_cell.length_b   1.000
_cell.length_c   1.000
_cell.angle_alpha   90.00
_cell.angle_beta   90.00
_cell.angle_gamma   90.00
#
_symmetry.space_group_name_H-M   'P 1'
#
loop_
_entity.id
_entity.type
_entity.pdbx_description
1 polymer ?
#
loop_
_entity_poly.entity_id
_entity_poly.type
_entity_poly.pdbx_seq_one_letter_code
_entity_poly.pdbx_strand_id
1 'polypeptide(L)'
;MINTVALFWALFIVCVVNMLRYYSSLRALLVVLRGCDPLLYQYVDGGGFFTSHGQPSKQLRLVRYIYERRYCDHHDGEFIRRCERLRRQFMLTSALCGLVVVALIALTLWH
;
A
#
# COMPACT_ATOMS: atom_id res chain seq x y z
N MET A 1 30.01 -1.89 17.93
CA MET A 1 29.66 -1.03 16.79
C MET A 1 28.52 -1.72 16.05
N ILE A 2 27.30 -1.21 16.14
CA ILE A 2 26.22 -1.70 15.28
C ILE A 2 26.65 -1.40 13.84
N ASN A 3 26.75 -2.43 13.00
CA ASN A 3 27.17 -2.26 11.62
C ASN A 3 26.06 -1.49 10.89
N THR A 4 26.25 -0.20 10.66
CA THR A 4 25.32 0.68 9.92
C THR A 4 24.95 0.11 8.56
N VAL A 5 25.86 -0.64 7.93
CA VAL A 5 25.62 -1.41 6.70
C VAL A 5 24.57 -2.51 6.92
N ALA A 6 24.62 -3.23 8.03
CA ALA A 6 23.63 -4.27 8.35
C ALA A 6 22.24 -3.67 8.64
N LEU A 7 22.19 -2.52 9.33
CA LEU A 7 20.93 -1.78 9.50
C LEU A 7 20.38 -1.31 8.15
N PHE A 8 21.21 -0.71 7.29
CA PHE A 8 20.79 -0.28 5.96
C PHE A 8 20.17 -1.43 5.16
N TRP A 9 20.83 -2.59 5.11
CA TRP A 9 20.31 -3.78 4.43
C TRP A 9 19.03 -4.32 5.06
N ALA A 10 18.94 -4.38 6.38
CA ALA A 10 17.73 -4.82 7.06
C ALA A 10 16.52 -3.94 6.69
N LEU A 11 16.72 -2.62 6.63
CA LEU A 11 15.66 -1.68 6.30
C LEU A 11 15.33 -1.64 4.82
N PHE A 12 16.33 -1.81 3.96
CA PHE A 12 16.12 -2.01 2.53
C PHE A 12 15.24 -3.24 2.28
N ILE A 13 15.55 -4.38 2.91
CA ILE A 13 14.75 -5.61 2.79
C ILE A 13 13.33 -5.40 3.33
N VAL A 14 13.17 -4.77 4.50
CA VAL A 14 11.84 -4.45 5.05
C VAL A 14 11.05 -3.57 4.08
N CYS A 15 11.66 -2.52 3.51
CA CYS A 15 11.03 -1.67 2.51
C CYS A 15 10.60 -2.45 1.25
N VAL A 16 11.46 -3.32 0.72
CA VAL A 16 11.14 -4.15 -0.45
C VAL A 16 10.01 -5.13 -0.15
N VAL A 17 10.06 -5.85 0.98
CA VAL A 17 8.99 -6.77 1.41
C VAL A 17 7.67 -6.01 1.61
N ASN A 18 7.74 -4.82 2.19
CA ASN A 18 6.58 -3.96 2.39
C ASN A 18 5.99 -3.48 1.06
N MET A 19 6.82 -3.07 0.10
CA MET A 19 6.38 -2.74 -1.26
C MET A 19 5.75 -3.93 -1.95
N LEU A 20 6.39 -5.11 -1.93
CA LEU A 20 5.84 -6.33 -2.54
C LEU A 20 4.48 -6.71 -1.95
N ARG A 21 4.32 -6.60 -0.62
CA ARG A 21 3.03 -6.82 0.05
C ARG A 21 1.98 -5.81 -0.39
N TYR A 22 2.35 -4.54 -0.48
CA TYR A 22 1.46 -3.49 -0.98
C TYR A 22 1.00 -3.79 -2.41
N TYR A 23 1.93 -4.07 -3.33
CA TYR A 23 1.64 -4.42 -4.72
C TYR A 23 0.72 -5.64 -4.84
N SER A 24 1.00 -6.71 -4.09
CA SER A 24 0.19 -7.93 -4.12
C SER A 24 -1.25 -7.67 -3.66
N SER A 25 -1.43 -6.92 -2.58
CA SER A 25 -2.76 -6.61 -2.05
C SER A 25 -3.53 -5.70 -3.01
N LEU A 26 -2.85 -4.72 -3.62
CA LEU A 26 -3.48 -3.80 -4.56
C LEU A 26 -3.90 -4.50 -5.86
N ARG A 27 -3.08 -5.43 -6.37
CA ARG A 27 -3.45 -6.26 -7.52
C ARG A 27 -4.67 -7.11 -7.24
N ALA A 28 -4.75 -7.71 -6.04
CA ALA A 28 -5.93 -8.46 -5.63
C ALA A 28 -7.18 -7.58 -5.55
N LEU A 29 -7.04 -6.33 -5.10
CA LEU A 29 -8.14 -5.37 -5.08
C LEU A 29 -8.62 -4.99 -6.50
N LEU A 30 -7.69 -4.71 -7.41
CA LEU A 30 -8.02 -4.34 -8.80
C LEU A 30 -8.79 -5.44 -9.55
N VAL A 31 -8.44 -6.71 -9.31
CA VAL A 31 -9.15 -7.85 -9.92
C VAL A 31 -10.60 -7.90 -9.45
N VAL A 32 -10.86 -7.66 -8.16
CA VAL A 32 -12.23 -7.63 -7.61
C VAL A 32 -12.97 -6.38 -8.06
N LEU A 33 -12.29 -5.22 -8.07
CA LEU A 33 -12.87 -3.95 -8.52
C LEU A 33 -13.37 -4.04 -9.97
N ARG A 34 -12.65 -4.75 -10.84
CA ARG A 34 -13.07 -4.99 -12.22
C ARG A 34 -14.44 -5.68 -12.32
N GLY A 35 -14.79 -6.54 -11.36
CA GLY A 35 -16.06 -7.26 -11.33
C GLY A 35 -17.20 -6.47 -10.66
N CYS A 36 -16.89 -5.68 -9.63
CA CYS A 36 -17.89 -4.91 -8.89
C CYS A 36 -18.26 -3.58 -9.56
N ASP A 37 -17.25 -2.82 -10.02
CA ASP A 37 -17.44 -1.46 -10.54
C ASP A 37 -16.49 -1.17 -11.72
N PRO A 38 -16.88 -1.57 -12.95
CA PRO A 38 -16.03 -1.42 -14.13
C PRO A 38 -15.78 0.06 -14.48
N LEU A 39 -16.69 0.96 -14.10
CA LEU A 39 -16.55 2.39 -14.32
C LEU A 39 -15.41 2.96 -13.46
N LEU A 40 -15.36 2.57 -12.18
CA LEU A 40 -14.27 2.96 -11.29
C LEU A 40 -12.95 2.32 -11.74
N TYR A 41 -12.96 1.05 -12.14
CA TYR A 41 -11.76 0.37 -12.67
C TYR A 41 -11.16 1.10 -13.89
N GLN A 42 -12.00 1.59 -14.80
CA GLN A 42 -11.57 2.36 -15.97
C GLN A 42 -11.10 3.77 -15.59
N TYR A 43 -11.77 4.40 -14.61
CA TYR A 43 -11.39 5.70 -14.06
C TYR A 43 -10.03 5.69 -13.35
N VAL A 44 -9.71 4.60 -12.66
CA VAL A 44 -8.41 4.41 -12.01
C VAL A 44 -7.36 3.80 -12.96
N ASP A 45 -7.69 3.60 -14.23
CA ASP A 45 -6.78 3.06 -15.24
C ASP A 45 -6.26 1.66 -14.86
N GLY A 46 -7.18 0.76 -14.50
CA GLY A 46 -6.84 -0.53 -13.91
C GLY A 46 -5.92 -1.43 -14.75
N GLY A 47 -5.92 -1.27 -16.09
CA GLY A 47 -5.00 -1.95 -17.00
C GLY A 47 -3.58 -1.35 -17.02
N GLY A 48 -3.47 -0.03 -16.83
CA GLY A 48 -2.20 0.70 -16.74
C GLY A 48 -1.68 0.90 -15.31
N PHE A 49 -2.41 0.44 -14.28
CA PHE A 49 -2.18 0.81 -12.88
C PHE A 49 -0.77 0.49 -12.36
N PHE A 50 -0.13 -0.57 -12.86
CA PHE A 50 1.23 -0.97 -12.47
C PHE A 50 2.31 -0.63 -13.51
N THR A 51 1.96 0.07 -14.58
CA THR A 51 2.93 0.45 -15.62
C THR A 51 3.76 1.65 -15.14
N SER A 52 4.99 1.78 -15.62
CA SER A 52 5.89 2.91 -15.31
C SER A 52 5.37 4.27 -15.82
N HIS A 53 4.36 4.27 -16.70
CA HIS A 53 3.63 5.46 -17.15
C HIS A 53 2.38 5.77 -16.30
N GLY A 54 2.06 4.93 -15.30
CA GLY A 54 0.91 5.12 -14.43
C GLY A 54 1.05 6.42 -13.63
N GLN A 55 0.11 7.34 -13.81
CA GLN A 55 0.08 8.58 -13.04
C GLN A 55 -0.06 8.28 -11.53
N PRO A 56 0.91 8.64 -10.68
CA PRO A 56 0.85 8.39 -9.23
C PRO A 56 -0.35 9.11 -8.59
N SER A 57 -0.80 10.21 -9.18
CA SER A 57 -2.01 10.94 -8.81
C SER A 57 -3.30 10.15 -9.00
N LYS A 58 -3.37 9.22 -9.96
CA LYS A 58 -4.52 8.30 -10.11
C LYS A 58 -4.50 7.18 -9.08
N GLN A 59 -3.31 6.65 -8.75
CA GLN A 59 -3.16 5.64 -7.70
C GLN A 59 -3.55 6.20 -6.32
N LEU A 60 -3.16 7.45 -6.03
CA LEU A 60 -3.54 8.13 -4.78
C LEU A 60 -5.06 8.27 -4.63
N ARG A 61 -5.79 8.35 -5.75
CA ARG A 61 -7.25 8.48 -5.76
C ARG A 61 -7.94 7.20 -5.28
N LEU A 62 -7.44 6.03 -5.68
CA LEU A 62 -7.91 4.74 -5.16
C LEU A 62 -7.64 4.61 -3.67
N VAL A 63 -6.42 4.98 -3.23
CA VAL A 63 -6.07 4.97 -1.81
C VAL A 63 -6.97 5.90 -1.01
N ARG A 64 -7.26 7.10 -1.54
CA ARG A 64 -8.18 8.05 -0.92
C ARG A 64 -9.62 7.51 -0.86
N TYR A 65 -10.09 6.84 -1.91
CA TYR A 65 -11.39 6.17 -1.91
C TYR A 65 -11.49 5.10 -0.81
N ILE A 66 -10.44 4.29 -0.63
CA ILE A 66 -10.34 3.30 0.45
C ILE A 66 -10.23 3.99 1.82
N TYR A 67 -9.53 5.11 1.90
CA TYR A 67 -9.40 5.87 3.15
C TYR A 67 -10.74 6.48 3.59
N GLU A 68 -11.49 7.07 2.65
CA GLU A 68 -12.83 7.66 2.83
C GLU A 68 -13.93 6.61 3.09
N ARG A 69 -13.61 5.31 3.12
CA ARG A 69 -14.56 4.19 3.34
C ARG A 69 -15.74 4.13 2.35
N ARG A 70 -15.61 4.70 1.16
CA ARG A 70 -16.68 4.65 0.14
C ARG A 70 -17.00 3.25 -0.38
N TYR A 71 -16.14 2.27 -0.11
CA TYR A 71 -16.41 0.86 -0.39
C TYR A 71 -17.50 0.26 0.50
N CYS A 72 -17.90 0.91 1.61
CA CYS A 72 -18.97 0.43 2.48
C CYS A 72 -20.37 0.49 1.83
N ASP A 73 -20.54 1.33 0.81
CA ASP A 73 -21.79 1.43 0.05
C ASP A 73 -21.93 0.33 -1.02
N HIS A 74 -20.88 -0.47 -1.24
CA HIS A 74 -20.93 -1.61 -2.16
C HIS A 74 -21.59 -2.82 -1.52
N HIS A 75 -22.47 -3.50 -2.26
CA HIS A 75 -23.21 -4.66 -1.74
C HIS A 75 -22.33 -5.94 -1.65
N ASP A 76 -21.15 -5.96 -2.28
CA ASP A 76 -20.26 -7.12 -2.31
C ASP A 76 -19.42 -7.26 -1.04
N GLY A 77 -19.81 -8.17 -0.16
CA GLY A 77 -19.09 -8.48 1.08
C GLY A 77 -17.64 -8.97 0.86
N GLU A 78 -17.34 -9.61 -0.27
CA GLU A 78 -15.98 -10.01 -0.67
C GLU A 78 -15.09 -8.78 -0.90
N PHE A 79 -15.62 -7.74 -1.58
CA PHE A 79 -14.92 -6.49 -1.86
C PHE A 79 -14.64 -5.70 -0.58
N ILE A 80 -15.64 -5.57 0.29
CA ILE A 80 -15.50 -4.89 1.59
C ILE A 80 -14.41 -5.57 2.44
N ARG A 81 -14.43 -6.91 2.57
CA ARG A 81 -13.42 -7.65 3.33
C ARG A 81 -12.01 -7.46 2.77
N ARG A 82 -11.85 -7.40 1.45
CA ARG A 82 -10.55 -7.17 0.79
C ARG A 82 -10.04 -5.76 1.07
N CYS A 83 -10.90 -4.74 0.91
CA CYS A 83 -10.60 -3.35 1.24
C CYS A 83 -10.18 -3.18 2.71
N GLU A 84 -10.90 -3.79 3.65
CA GLU A 84 -10.54 -3.74 5.06
C GLU A 84 -9.20 -4.43 5.36
N ARG A 85 -8.96 -5.59 4.73
CA ARG A 85 -7.70 -6.32 4.90
C ARG A 85 -6.53 -5.50 4.36
N LEU A 86 -6.71 -4.89 3.20
CA LEU A 86 -5.73 -4.01 2.57
C LEU A 86 -5.45 -2.76 3.42
N ARG A 87 -6.49 -2.13 3.98
CA ARG A 87 -6.35 -0.98 4.89
C ARG A 87 -5.60 -1.35 6.17
N ARG A 88 -5.92 -2.49 6.80
CA ARG A 88 -5.19 -2.99 7.98
C ARG A 88 -3.72 -3.26 7.65
N GLN A 89 -3.47 -3.90 6.51
CA GLN A 89 -2.12 -4.19 6.05
C GLN A 89 -1.37 -2.89 5.78
N PHE A 90 -1.99 -1.91 5.13
CA PHE A 90 -1.41 -0.59 4.90
C PHE A 90 -1.03 0.11 6.21
N MET A 91 -1.95 0.18 7.19
CA MET A 91 -1.68 0.75 8.52
C MET A 91 -0.51 0.07 9.24
N LEU A 92 -0.49 -1.26 9.26
CA LEU A 92 0.61 -2.01 9.90
C LEU A 92 1.94 -1.77 9.19
N THR A 93 1.92 -1.72 7.86
CA THR A 93 3.10 -1.49 7.03
C THR A 93 3.64 -0.07 7.23
N SER A 94 2.75 0.94 7.24
CA SER A 94 3.13 2.33 7.49
C SER A 94 3.63 2.55 8.92
N ALA A 95 3.02 1.89 9.91
CA ALA A 95 3.46 1.94 11.30
C ALA A 95 4.85 1.31 11.47
N LEU A 96 5.09 0.14 10.86
CA LEU A 96 6.39 -0.53 10.89
C LEU A 96 7.48 0.29 10.19
N CYS A 97 7.18 0.86 9.01
CA CYS A 97 8.10 1.77 8.34
C CYS A 97 8.37 3.03 9.16
N GLY A 98 7.35 3.64 9.76
CA GLY A 98 7.50 4.81 10.63
C GLY A 98 8.37 4.52 11.85
N LEU A 99 8.14 3.40 12.53
CA LEU A 99 8.92 2.96 13.68
C LEU A 99 10.39 2.74 13.30
N VAL A 100 10.63 2.10 12.15
CA VAL A 100 11.96 1.91 11.57
C VAL A 100 12.68 3.23 11.32
N VAL A 101 12.00 4.21 10.72
CA VAL A 101 12.56 5.52 10.41
C VAL A 101 12.87 6.29 11.69
N VAL A 102 11.99 6.26 12.69
CA VAL A 102 12.22 6.87 13.99
C VAL A 102 13.43 6.24 14.69
N ALA A 103 13.55 4.91 14.66
CA ALA A 103 14.69 4.21 15.24
C ALA A 103 16.01 4.59 14.55
N LEU A 104 16.01 4.74 13.23
CA LEU A 104 17.16 5.25 12.49
C LEU A 104 17.53 6.67 12.88
N ILE A 105 16.55 7.58 12.90
CA ILE A 105 16.78 8.99 13.26
C ILE A 105 17.36 9.07 14.67
N ALA A 106 16.78 8.33 15.62
CA ALA A 106 17.29 8.26 16.99
C ALA A 106 18.75 7.76 17.03
N LEU A 107 19.08 6.72 16.27
CA LEU A 107 20.46 6.23 16.13
C LEU A 107 21.42 7.26 15.52
N THR A 108 20.99 8.01 14.52
CA THR A 108 21.81 9.06 13.88
C THR A 108 21.96 10.31 14.74
N LEU A 109 21.02 10.59 15.63
CA LEU A 109 21.11 11.71 16.58
C LEU A 109 21.96 11.36 17.80
N TRP A 110 22.03 10.08 18.16
CA TRP A 110 22.80 9.59 19.30
C TRP A 110 24.28 9.34 18.98
N HIS A 111 24.62 9.21 17.71
CA HIS A 111 26.00 9.04 17.21
C HIS A 111 26.53 10.36 16.65
#